data_AF-A0A0N4Y134-F1
#
_entry.id   AF-A0A0N4Y134-F1
#
_cell.length_a   1.000
_cell.length_b   1.000
_cell.length_c   1.000
_cell.angle_alpha   90.00
_cell.angle_beta   90.00
_cell.angle_gamma   90.00
#
_symmetry.space_group_name_H-M   'P 1'
#
loop_
_entity.id
_entity.type
_entity.pdbx_description
1 polymer ?
#
loop_
_entity_poly.entity_id
_entity_poly.type
_entity_poly.pdbx_seq_one_letter_code
_entity_poly.pdbx_strand_id
1 'polypeptide(L)' 'MKRPERFAQHWHTFEVVGGSLADRAGLRDGDILDQLEGLGNLDINAVDRLLVTSRDKIELIVHRLAKIVK' A
#
# COMPACT_ATOMS: atom_id res chain seq x y z
N MET A 1 -25.23 -4.77 17.52
CA MET A 1 -24.28 -4.08 16.63
C MET A 1 -22.99 -4.89 16.62
N LYS A 2 -22.83 -5.84 15.69
CA LYS A 2 -21.63 -6.69 15.62
C LYS A 2 -20.51 -5.86 14.99
N ARG A 3 -19.44 -5.57 15.73
CA ARG A 3 -18.18 -5.11 15.13
C ARG A 3 -17.74 -6.19 14.12
N PRO A 4 -17.56 -5.87 12.84
CA PRO A 4 -17.08 -6.86 11.89
C PRO A 4 -15.56 -6.97 12.00
N GLU A 5 -15.06 -7.62 13.06
CA GLU A 5 -13.64 -7.95 13.25
C GLU A 5 -13.19 -9.15 12.37
N ARG A 6 -13.76 -9.28 11.16
CA ARG A 6 -13.53 -10.44 10.28
C ARG A 6 -13.08 -10.11 8.85
N PHE A 7 -12.72 -8.85 8.57
CA PHE A 7 -12.22 -8.43 7.25
C PHE A 7 -10.74 -8.01 7.23
N ALA A 8 -9.98 -8.25 8.31
CA ALA A 8 -8.53 -8.02 8.31
C ALA A 8 -7.76 -9.19 7.67
N GLN A 9 -8.24 -9.71 6.52
CA GLN A 9 -7.47 -10.69 5.77
C GLN A 9 -6.44 -9.91 4.93
N HIS A 10 -5.30 -9.63 5.56
CA HIS A 10 -4.05 -9.16 4.96
C HIS A 10 -4.06 -7.76 4.31
N TRP A 11 -4.29 -6.71 5.10
CA TRP A 11 -3.82 -5.39 4.70
C TRP A 11 -2.28 -5.36 4.76
N HIS A 12 -1.65 -5.22 3.60
CA HIS A 12 -0.21 -5.10 3.50
C HIS A 12 0.15 -3.64 3.74
N THR A 13 0.80 -3.40 4.87
CA THR A 13 1.42 -2.12 5.18
C THR A 13 2.90 -2.19 4.81
N PHE A 14 3.49 -1.05 4.46
CA PHE A 14 4.90 -0.96 4.13
C PHE A 14 5.59 0.08 5.02
N GLU A 15 6.89 -0.10 5.20
CA GLU A 15 7.79 0.86 5.83
C GLU A 15 8.40 1.76 4.75
N VAL A 16 8.41 3.05 5.02
CA VAL A 16 8.94 4.08 4.12
C VAL A 16 10.33 4.46 4.61
N VAL A 17 11.34 4.09 3.82
CA VAL A 17 12.72 4.50 4.09
C VAL A 17 12.88 5.99 3.82
N GLY A 18 13.35 6.76 4.81
CA GLY A 18 13.59 8.20 4.67
C GLY A 18 14.56 8.53 3.52
N GLY A 19 14.21 9.51 2.68
CA GLY A 19 14.96 9.92 1.50
C GLY A 19 14.73 9.07 0.25
N SER A 20 13.99 7.96 0.35
CA SER A 20 13.61 7.10 -0.78
C SER A 20 12.64 7.77 -1.76
N LEU A 21 12.40 7.13 -2.90
CA LEU A 21 11.35 7.57 -3.83
C LEU A 21 9.96 7.54 -3.19
N ALA A 22 9.70 6.58 -2.30
CA ALA A 22 8.44 6.47 -1.57
C ALA A 22 8.22 7.66 -0.62
N ASP A 23 9.26 8.07 0.12
CA ASP A 23 9.23 9.25 0.99
C ASP A 23 8.98 10.53 0.19
N ARG A 24 9.68 10.70 -0.95
CA ARG A 24 9.50 11.85 -1.85
C ARG A 24 8.11 11.87 -2.52
N ALA A 25 7.50 10.70 -2.72
CA ALA A 25 6.14 10.58 -3.21
C ALA A 25 5.08 10.88 -2.14
N GLY A 26 5.48 11.09 -0.88
CA GLY A 26 4.59 11.40 0.24
C GLY A 26 3.90 10.19 0.87
N LEU A 27 4.41 8.99 0.58
CA LEU A 27 4.02 7.78 1.29
C LEU A 27 4.48 7.86 2.75
N ARG A 28 3.74 7.20 3.64
CA ARG A 28 4.03 7.16 5.07
C ARG A 28 3.94 5.75 5.61
N ASP A 29 4.67 5.52 6.70
CA ASP A 29 4.59 4.26 7.43
C ASP A 29 3.15 3.95 7.82
N GLY A 30 2.75 2.71 7.53
CA GLY A 30 1.39 2.24 7.81
C GLY A 30 0.34 2.67 6.80
N ASP A 31 0.72 3.33 5.69
CA ASP A 31 -0.14 3.41 4.52
C ASP A 31 -0.45 1.99 4.02
N ILE A 32 -1.71 1.73 3.68
CA ILE A 32 -2.18 0.42 3.24
C ILE A 32 -2.25 0.41 1.72
N LEU A 33 -1.56 -0.53 1.08
CA LEU A 33 -1.62 -0.69 -0.37
C LEU A 33 -2.95 -1.31 -0.79
N ASP A 34 -3.68 -0.65 -1.68
CA ASP A 34 -4.94 -1.13 -2.26
C ASP A 34 -4.75 -1.60 -3.70
N GLN A 35 -4.05 -0.79 -4.50
CA GLN A 35 -3.79 -1.06 -5.91
C GLN A 35 -2.39 -0.64 -6.35
N LEU A 36 -1.88 -1.36 -7.35
CA LEU A 36 -0.59 -1.14 -8.01
C LEU A 36 -0.83 -1.25 -9.52
N GLU A 37 -0.52 -0.22 -10.29
CA GLU A 37 -0.75 -0.21 -11.76
C GLU A 37 -2.20 -0.54 -12.16
N GLY A 38 -3.18 -0.13 -11.35
CA GLY A 38 -4.60 -0.46 -11.56
C GLY A 38 -4.99 -1.91 -11.24
N LEU A 39 -4.08 -2.72 -10.70
CA LEU A 39 -4.36 -4.06 -10.22
C LEU A 39 -4.67 -4.01 -8.71
N GLY A 40 -5.87 -4.46 -8.34
CA GLY A 40 -6.27 -4.68 -6.95
C GLY A 40 -6.06 -6.13 -6.51
N ASN A 41 -6.32 -6.42 -5.22
CA ASN A 41 -6.15 -7.75 -4.62
C ASN A 41 -4.75 -8.35 -4.90
N LEU A 42 -3.73 -7.53 -4.68
CA LEU A 42 -2.35 -7.84 -5.02
C LEU A 42 -1.83 -9.00 -4.16
N ASP A 43 -1.44 -10.08 -4.82
CA ASP A 43 -0.51 -11.05 -4.24
C ASP A 43 0.89 -10.42 -4.28
N ILE A 44 1.52 -10.21 -3.14
CA ILE A 44 2.84 -9.54 -3.07
C ILE A 44 3.92 -10.30 -3.85
N ASN A 45 3.77 -11.60 -4.05
CA ASN A 45 4.66 -12.39 -4.90
C ASN A 45 4.51 -12.06 -6.40
N ALA A 46 3.35 -11.53 -6.80
CA ALA A 46 3.10 -11.04 -8.15
C ALA A 46 3.56 -9.59 -8.34
N VAL A 47 3.58 -8.80 -7.26
CA VAL A 47 4.05 -7.39 -7.27
C VAL A 47 5.50 -7.32 -7.77
N ASP A 48 6.39 -8.18 -7.27
CA ASP A 48 7.80 -8.19 -7.71
C ASP A 48 7.96 -8.33 -9.23
N ARG A 49 7.07 -9.09 -9.88
CA ARG A 49 7.10 -9.27 -11.34
C ARG A 49 6.58 -8.05 -12.09
N LEU A 50 5.59 -7.34 -11.53
CA LEU A 50 5.06 -6.09 -12.09
C LEU A 50 6.07 -4.93 -11.98
N LEU A 51 6.85 -4.91 -10.89
CA LEU A 51 7.92 -3.93 -10.73
C LEU A 51 8.97 -4.06 -11.83
N VAL A 52 9.26 -5.29 -12.29
CA VAL A 52 10.21 -5.54 -13.40
C VAL A 52 9.68 -5.06 -14.75
N THR A 53 8.36 -5.00 -14.93
CA THR A 53 7.76 -4.53 -16.20
C THR A 53 7.64 -3.01 -16.30
N SER A 54 7.64 -2.30 -15.17
CA SER A 54 7.46 -0.86 -15.10
C SER A 54 8.81 -0.16 -15.27
N ARG A 55 9.00 0.56 -16.39
CA ARG A 55 10.33 1.10 -16.76
C ARG A 55 10.62 2.50 -16.25
N ASP A 56 9.61 3.35 -16.11
CA ASP A 56 9.82 4.79 -15.85
C ASP A 56 9.02 5.35 -14.67
N LYS A 57 7.84 4.81 -14.38
CA LYS A 57 6.96 5.23 -13.28
C LYS A 57 6.16 4.07 -12.73
N ILE A 58 5.71 4.21 -11.48
CA ILE A 58 4.79 3.28 -10.85
C ILE A 58 3.63 4.05 -10.20
N GLU A 59 2.41 3.61 -10.42
CA GLU A 59 1.18 4.16 -9.86
C GLU A 59 0.67 3.28 -8.71
N LEU A 60 0.44 3.91 -7.58
CA LEU A 60 0.03 3.27 -6.33
C LEU A 60 -1.25 3.95 -5.82
N ILE A 61 -2.24 3.16 -5.43
CA ILE A 61 -3.40 3.63 -4.66
C ILE A 61 -3.24 3.11 -3.24
N VAL A 62 -3.17 4.05 -2.30
CA VAL A 62 -2.97 3.75 -0.88
C VAL A 62 -4.08 4.36 -0.03
N HIS A 63 -4.51 3.63 0.99
CA HIS A 63 -5.44 4.12 2.00
C HIS A 63 -4.67 4.47 3.26
N ARG A 64 -4.81 5.72 3.70
CA ARG A 64 -4.26 6.18 4.97
C ARG A 64 -5.34 6.19 6.03
N LEU A 65 -5.17 5.35 7.06
CA LEU A 65 -6.05 5.40 8.21
C LEU A 65 -5.75 6.69 8.99
N ALA A 66 -6.70 7.62 8.97
CA ALA A 66 -6.64 8.77 9.87
C ALA A 66 -6.66 8.26 11.31
N LYS A 67 -5.57 8.48 12.07
CA LYS A 67 -5.59 8.26 13.51
C LYS A 67 -6.71 9.12 14.07
N ILE A 68 -7.78 8.48 14.56
CA ILE A 68 -8.77 9.16 15.39
C ILE A 68 -8.04 9.46 16.70
N VAL A 69 -7.55 10.71 16.81
CA VAL A 69 -7.04 11.22 18.08
C VAL A 69 -8.24 11.28 19.02
N LYS A 70 -8.23 10.46 20.05
CA LYS A 70 -9.23 10.48 21.13
C LYS A 70 -8.98 11.65 22.05
#